data_AF-A0A974E123-F1
#
_entry.id   AF-A0A974E123-F1
#
_cell.length_a   1.000
_cell.length_b   1.000
_cell.length_c   1.000
_cell.angle_alpha   90.00
_cell.angle_beta   90.00
_cell.angle_gamma   90.00
#
_symmetry.space_group_name_H-M   'P 1'
#
loop_
_entity.id
_entity.type
_entity.pdbx_description
1 polymer ?
#
loop_
_entity_poly.entity_id
_entity_poly.type
_entity_poly.pdbx_seq_one_letter_code
_entity_poly.pdbx_strand_id
1 'polypeptide(L)'
;MDFIIFFIFMFFSPSCVLSQTLQESGPGTVKPSESLRLTCTVSGFELTSNGVNWIRQPPGKGLEWIGYILADGDTDLADSLKN
;
A
#
# COMPACT_ATOMS: atom_id res chain seq x y z
N MET A 1 41.23 16.44 -7.90
CA MET A 1 40.80 15.38 -6.96
C MET A 1 39.28 15.44 -6.75
N ASP A 2 38.68 16.59 -7.04
CA ASP A 2 37.29 16.95 -6.78
C ASP A 2 36.30 16.38 -7.81
N PHE A 3 36.69 16.34 -9.10
CA PHE A 3 35.84 15.78 -10.16
C PHE A 3 35.58 14.27 -9.98
N ILE A 4 36.59 13.52 -9.54
CA ILE A 4 36.48 12.06 -9.30
C ILE A 4 35.49 11.80 -8.16
N ILE A 5 35.55 12.60 -7.09
CA ILE A 5 34.62 12.54 -5.96
C ILE A 5 33.20 12.85 -6.44
N PHE A 6 33.03 13.87 -7.29
CA PHE A 6 31.72 14.24 -7.86
C PHE A 6 31.11 13.10 -8.71
N PHE A 7 31.93 12.44 -9.54
CA PHE A 7 31.47 11.28 -10.32
C PHE A 7 31.11 10.08 -9.43
N ILE A 8 31.86 9.81 -8.36
CA ILE A 8 31.54 8.74 -7.41
C ILE A 8 30.19 9.01 -6.73
N PHE A 9 29.92 10.24 -6.27
CA PHE A 9 28.63 10.58 -5.67
C PHE A 9 27.47 10.43 -6.65
N MET A 10 27.65 10.77 -7.93
CA MET A 10 26.58 10.68 -8.93
C MET A 10 26.20 9.24 -9.29
N PHE A 11 27.17 8.31 -9.33
CA PHE A 11 26.94 6.92 -9.74
C PHE A 11 26.67 5.94 -8.58
N PHE A 12 27.19 6.20 -7.39
CA PHE A 12 27.03 5.30 -6.24
C PHE A 12 25.93 5.73 -5.25
N SER A 13 25.46 6.99 -5.29
CA SER A 13 24.36 7.44 -4.42
C SER A 13 22.98 6.84 -4.71
N PRO A 14 22.59 6.49 -5.96
CA PRO A 14 21.25 5.95 -6.22
C PRO A 14 21.04 4.55 -5.62
N SER A 15 22.14 3.82 -5.36
CA SER A 15 22.11 2.46 -4.81
C SER A 15 21.72 2.40 -3.33
N CYS A 16 21.56 3.54 -2.66
CA CYS A 16 21.25 3.61 -1.23
C CYS A 16 19.77 3.90 -0.92
N VAL A 17 18.91 4.06 -1.93
CA VAL A 17 17.48 4.36 -1.70
C VAL A 17 16.68 3.07 -1.58
N LEU A 18 16.26 2.75 -0.35
CA LEU A 18 15.22 1.75 -0.11
C LEU A 18 13.87 2.36 -0.52
N SER A 19 13.19 1.77 -1.51
CA SER A 19 11.86 2.22 -1.94
C SER A 19 10.80 1.24 -1.46
N GLN A 20 9.68 1.77 -0.96
CA GLN A 20 8.49 1.00 -0.59
C GLN A 20 7.32 1.44 -1.47
N THR A 21 6.55 0.50 -1.99
CA THR A 21 5.39 0.79 -2.83
C THR A 21 4.18 -0.06 -2.44
N LEU A 22 3.00 0.53 -2.58
CA LEU A 22 1.71 -0.14 -2.49
C LEU A 22 0.96 0.13 -3.80
N GLN A 23 0.60 -0.94 -4.51
CA GLN A 23 -0.11 -0.85 -5.78
C GLN A 23 -1.47 -1.53 -5.67
N GLU A 24 -2.52 -0.72 -5.75
CA GLU A 24 -3.90 -1.21 -5.79
C GLU A 24 -4.32 -1.57 -7.22
N SER A 25 -5.05 -2.67 -7.37
CA SER A 25 -5.66 -3.11 -8.61
C SER A 25 -7.04 -3.71 -8.35
N GLY A 26 -7.97 -3.53 -9.28
CA GLY A 26 -9.33 -4.05 -9.16
C GLY A 26 -10.24 -3.59 -10.31
N PRO A 27 -11.48 -4.10 -10.36
CA PRO A 27 -12.50 -3.61 -11.28
C PRO A 27 -12.86 -2.16 -10.96
N GLY A 28 -12.85 -1.27 -11.96
CA GLY A 28 -13.18 0.15 -11.73
C GLY A 28 -14.64 0.38 -11.30
N THR A 29 -15.58 -0.30 -11.96
CA THR A 29 -17.02 -0.19 -11.66
C THR A 29 -17.64 -1.57 -11.69
N VAL A 30 -18.42 -1.90 -10.66
CA VAL A 30 -19.19 -3.14 -10.54
C VAL A 30 -20.68 -2.84 -10.43
N LYS A 31 -21.55 -3.80 -10.75
CA LYS A 31 -22.98 -3.60 -10.57
C LYS A 31 -23.35 -3.66 -9.08
N PRO A 32 -24.43 -2.97 -8.67
CA PRO A 32 -25.04 -3.23 -7.37
C PRO A 32 -25.37 -4.73 -7.24
N SER A 33 -25.05 -5.33 -6.09
CA SER A 33 -25.18 -6.77 -5.80
C SER A 33 -24.07 -7.69 -6.32
N GLU A 34 -23.09 -7.18 -7.09
CA GLU A 34 -21.88 -7.93 -7.43
C GLU A 34 -20.79 -7.72 -6.38
N SER A 35 -20.05 -8.79 -6.05
CA SER A 35 -18.90 -8.69 -5.15
C SER A 35 -17.72 -8.02 -5.85
N LEU A 36 -17.13 -7.02 -5.20
CA LEU A 36 -15.90 -6.37 -5.63
C LEU A 36 -14.69 -7.06 -4.99
N ARG A 37 -13.65 -7.33 -5.79
CA ARG A 37 -12.34 -7.78 -5.29
C ARG A 37 -11.26 -6.77 -5.64
N LEU A 38 -10.64 -6.21 -4.62
CA LEU A 38 -9.46 -5.36 -4.72
C LEU A 38 -8.22 -6.17 -4.34
N THR A 39 -7.08 -5.83 -4.94
CA THR A 39 -5.77 -6.45 -4.64
C THR A 39 -4.75 -5.35 -4.42
N CYS A 40 -4.07 -5.37 -3.27
CA CYS A 40 -2.94 -4.49 -2.98
C CYS A 40 -1.64 -5.30 -3.03
N THR A 41 -0.75 -4.93 -3.94
CA THR A 41 0.59 -5.51 -4.06
C THR A 41 1.59 -4.61 -3.34
N VAL A 42 2.34 -5.18 -2.41
CA VAL A 42 3.37 -4.47 -1.65
C VAL A 42 4.77 -4.80 -2.17
N SER A 43 5.67 -3.83 -2.17
CA SER A 43 7.09 -4.02 -2.50
C SER A 43 7.95 -3.16 -1.57
N GLY A 44 9.15 -3.64 -1.24
CA GLY A 44 10.09 -2.96 -0.34
C GLY A 44 9.81 -3.15 1.15
N PHE A 45 8.78 -3.91 1.52
CA PHE A 45 8.52 -4.37 2.88
C PHE A 45 7.78 -5.71 2.88
N GLU A 46 7.81 -6.41 4.02
CA GLU A 46 7.11 -7.68 4.21
C GLU A 46 5.85 -7.49 5.08
N LEU A 47 4.75 -8.15 4.67
CA LEU A 47 3.50 -8.18 5.43
C LEU A 47 3.64 -8.91 6.77
N THR A 48 4.58 -9.85 6.87
CA THR A 48 4.91 -10.58 8.12
C THR A 48 5.57 -9.71 9.17
N SER A 49 5.97 -8.49 8.81
CA SER A 49 6.64 -7.54 9.72
C SER A 49 5.87 -6.22 9.86
N ASN A 50 4.82 -6.00 9.06
CA ASN A 50 4.10 -4.73 8.99
C ASN A 50 2.60 -4.94 8.82
N GLY A 51 1.80 -4.13 9.50
CA GLY A 51 0.36 -4.08 9.29
C GLY A 51 -0.02 -3.20 8.09
N VAL A 52 -1.07 -3.59 7.37
CA VAL A 52 -1.64 -2.82 6.25
C VAL A 52 -3.10 -2.52 6.53
N ASN A 53 -3.50 -1.27 6.31
CA ASN A 53 -4.86 -0.81 6.48
C ASN A 53 -5.53 -0.56 5.12
N TRP A 54 -6.82 -0.91 5.04
CA TRP A 54 -7.69 -0.54 3.95
C TRP A 54 -8.55 0.65 4.37
N ILE A 55 -8.56 1.69 3.55
CA ILE A 55 -9.36 2.90 3.74
C ILE A 55 -10.04 3.25 2.42
N ARG A 56 -11.24 3.83 2.48
CA ARG A 56 -11.90 4.43 1.31
C ARG A 56 -12.22 5.88 1.57
N GLN A 57 -12.32 6.64 0.49
CA GLN A 57 -12.76 8.03 0.55
C GLN A 57 -13.93 8.26 -0.42
N PRO A 58 -15.17 8.28 0.07
CA PRO A 58 -16.30 8.63 -0.78
C PRO A 58 -16.22 10.11 -1.22
N PRO A 59 -16.74 10.45 -2.43
CA PRO A 59 -16.77 11.83 -2.88
C PRO A 59 -17.46 12.76 -1.88
N GLY A 60 -16.78 13.84 -1.47
CA GLY A 60 -17.32 14.81 -0.51
C GLY A 60 -17.37 14.34 0.94
N LYS A 61 -16.78 13.19 1.29
CA LYS A 61 -16.70 12.67 2.66
C LYS A 61 -15.24 12.55 3.14
N GLY A 62 -15.09 12.37 4.45
CA GLY A 62 -13.81 12.03 5.07
C GLY A 62 -13.35 10.61 4.73
N LEU A 63 -12.16 10.25 5.22
CA LEU A 63 -11.65 8.88 5.15
C LEU A 63 -12.52 7.96 6.01
N GLU A 64 -12.91 6.82 5.44
CA GLU A 64 -13.62 5.75 6.12
C GLU A 64 -12.70 4.53 6.19
N TRP A 65 -12.48 4.00 7.40
CA TRP A 65 -11.73 2.77 7.59
C TRP A 65 -12.54 1.55 7.15
N ILE A 66 -11.89 0.63 6.45
CA ILE A 66 -12.50 -0.62 5.94
C ILE A 66 -12.04 -1.82 6.77
N GLY A 67 -10.75 -1.89 7.08
CA GLY A 67 -10.15 -3.09 7.68
C GLY A 67 -8.64 -3.00 7.82
N TYR A 68 -8.05 -3.97 8.51
CA TYR A 68 -6.61 -4.14 8.56
C TYR A 68 -6.20 -5.61 8.44
N ILE A 69 -4.93 -5.82 8.10
CA ILE A 69 -4.21 -7.07 8.31
C ILE A 69 -2.91 -6.76 9.07
N LEU A 70 -2.65 -7.47 10.17
CA LEU A 70 -1.43 -7.34 10.95
C LEU A 70 -0.42 -8.42 10.60
N ALA A 71 0.81 -8.21 11.09
CA ALA A 71 1.97 -9.07 10.86
C ALA A 71 1.80 -10.51 11.35
N ASP A 72 1.01 -10.70 12.41
CA ASP A 72 0.65 -12.00 13.00
C ASP A 72 -0.55 -12.66 12.31
N GLY A 73 -1.11 -12.01 11.28
CA GLY A 73 -2.29 -12.48 10.55
C GLY A 73 -3.62 -12.09 11.19
N ASP A 74 -3.61 -11.28 12.27
CA ASP A 74 -4.85 -10.71 12.80
C ASP A 74 -5.50 -9.77 11.78
N THR A 75 -6.82 -9.86 11.66
CA THR A 75 -7.61 -9.06 10.71
C THR A 75 -8.88 -8.59 11.37
N ASP A 76 -9.22 -7.33 11.15
CA ASP A 76 -10.53 -6.79 11.48
C ASP A 76 -11.11 -6.02 10.29
N LEU A 77 -12.44 -5.90 10.27
CA LEU A 77 -13.21 -5.21 9.26
C LEU A 77 -14.19 -4.23 9.92
N ALA A 78 -14.56 -3.19 9.20
CA ALA A 78 -15.61 -2.28 9.62
C ALA A 78 -16.93 -3.05 9.78
N ASP A 79 -17.68 -2.78 10.86
CA ASP A 79 -18.93 -3.48 11.15
C ASP A 79 -19.96 -3.35 10.03
N SER A 80 -19.91 -2.28 9.24
CA SER A 80 -20.78 -2.10 8.07
C SER A 80 -20.51 -3.08 6.92
N LEU A 81 -19.39 -3.80 6.96
CA LEU A 81 -18.98 -4.81 5.99
C LEU A 81 -18.98 -6.23 6.58
N LYS A 82 -19.17 -6.36 7.89
CA LYS A 82 -19.40 -7.64 8.55
C LYS A 82 -20.87 -8.02 8.30
N ASN A 83 -21.11 -9.19 7.70
CA ASN A 83 -22.46 -9.74 7.53
C ASN A 83 -23.04 -10.21 8.86
#